data_AF-A0A5C7PDE8-F1
#
_entry.id   AF-A0A5C7PDE8-F1
#
_cell.length_a   1.000
_cell.length_b   1.000
_cell.length_c   1.000
_cell.angle_alpha   90.00
_cell.angle_beta   90.00
_cell.angle_gamma   90.00
#
_symmetry.space_group_name_H-M   'P 1'
#
loop_
_entity.id
_entity.type
_entity.pdbx_description
1 polymer ?
#
loop_
_entity_poly.entity_id
_entity_poly.type
_entity_poly.pdbx_seq_one_letter_code
_entity_poly.pdbx_strand_id
1 'polypeptide(L)'
;MLGASRTSQKQLAERLEAIYDDPTQTDFLGDAGTGVLTVVSATDSERTLRTLWADTATPRQVKDGVLAQVFGERVPQLSRDVVSEVINSRWSSPGDMSEALEAAGEELLFMSAEKTGRLDQVEEELFRFGRSLDASPQLQMALTDPATSAEVKTGIVEDLVDGKADPITSELLVYLAGHLRGRRMSTAIKQASALAAVRRNRIVAEVRSAAALDESQKQRLAAALSGIRGRDVLVNVTVDPTVVGGIEVRIGDELIDGTLSNRIEQARRRLTS
;
A
#
# COMPACT_ATOMS: atom_id res chain seq x y z
N MET A 1 -9.32 -1.13 15.50
CA MET A 1 -9.56 -2.48 14.94
C MET A 1 -9.46 -3.59 15.99
N LEU A 2 -10.46 -4.48 15.99
CA LEU A 2 -10.53 -5.72 16.79
C LEU A 2 -9.78 -6.87 16.10
N GLY A 3 -9.71 -8.05 16.73
CA GLY A 3 -8.89 -9.19 16.30
C GLY A 3 -9.12 -9.67 14.86
N ALA A 4 -10.38 -9.82 14.43
CA ALA A 4 -10.68 -10.30 13.07
C ALA A 4 -10.20 -9.32 11.98
N SER A 5 -10.47 -8.02 12.16
CA SER A 5 -10.02 -6.98 11.23
C SER A 5 -8.51 -6.89 11.13
N ARG A 6 -7.78 -7.06 12.26
CA ARG A 6 -6.31 -7.05 12.24
C ARG A 6 -5.74 -8.22 11.42
N THR A 7 -6.31 -9.41 11.55
CA THR A 7 -5.89 -10.58 10.76
C THR A 7 -6.15 -10.36 9.28
N SER A 8 -7.35 -9.92 8.92
CA SER A 8 -7.72 -9.65 7.51
C SER A 8 -6.86 -8.53 6.91
N GLN A 9 -6.57 -7.47 7.67
CA GLN A 9 -5.68 -6.40 7.23
C GLN A 9 -4.25 -6.90 6.99
N LYS A 10 -3.75 -7.79 7.86
CA LYS A 10 -2.42 -8.40 7.66
C LYS A 10 -2.37 -9.26 6.39
N GLN A 11 -3.40 -10.09 6.16
CA GLN A 11 -3.49 -10.92 4.96
C GLN A 11 -3.57 -10.07 3.69
N LEU A 12 -4.34 -8.98 3.73
CA LEU A 12 -4.43 -8.01 2.65
C LEU A 12 -3.06 -7.36 2.36
N ALA A 13 -2.32 -6.95 3.40
CA ALA A 13 -0.98 -6.39 3.24
C ALA A 13 -0.01 -7.40 2.58
N GLU A 14 0.00 -8.65 3.04
CA GLU A 14 0.80 -9.72 2.44
C GLU A 14 0.43 -9.95 0.95
N ARG A 15 -0.86 -9.88 0.63
CA ARG A 15 -1.35 -10.02 -0.75
C ARG A 15 -0.92 -8.86 -1.64
N LEU A 16 -1.01 -7.62 -1.14
CA LEU A 16 -0.56 -6.43 -1.87
C LEU A 16 0.94 -6.49 -2.14
N GLU A 17 1.76 -6.93 -1.17
CA GLU A 17 3.20 -7.11 -1.41
C GLU A 17 3.48 -8.19 -2.48
N ALA A 18 2.73 -9.29 -2.48
CA ALA A 18 2.84 -10.28 -3.55
C ALA A 18 2.48 -9.72 -4.94
N ILE A 19 1.54 -8.75 -5.00
CA ILE A 19 1.20 -8.03 -6.24
C ILE A 19 2.34 -7.07 -6.63
N TYR A 20 2.94 -6.38 -5.66
CA TYR A 20 4.07 -5.48 -5.89
C TYR A 20 5.32 -6.21 -6.41
N ASP A 21 5.58 -7.41 -5.91
CA ASP A 21 6.72 -8.24 -6.32
C ASP A 21 6.52 -8.91 -7.69
N ASP A 22 5.29 -8.99 -8.19
CA ASP A 22 4.98 -9.53 -9.51
C ASP A 22 5.36 -8.53 -10.63
N PRO A 23 6.39 -8.81 -11.46
CA PRO A 23 6.82 -7.90 -12.50
C PRO A 23 5.71 -7.60 -13.52
N THR A 24 4.76 -8.53 -13.72
CA THR A 24 3.67 -8.38 -14.68
C THR A 24 2.61 -7.36 -14.26
N GLN A 25 2.57 -7.01 -12.97
CA GLN A 25 1.58 -6.09 -12.41
C GLN A 25 2.06 -4.64 -12.33
N THR A 26 3.35 -4.39 -12.54
CA THR A 26 4.01 -3.10 -12.29
C THR A 26 3.29 -1.92 -12.94
N ASP A 27 2.93 -2.04 -14.21
CA ASP A 27 2.30 -0.96 -14.98
C ASP A 27 0.82 -0.73 -14.61
N PHE A 28 0.19 -1.68 -13.90
CA PHE A 28 -1.24 -1.64 -13.56
C PHE A 28 -1.50 -1.14 -12.14
N LEU A 29 -0.47 -0.98 -11.30
CA LEU A 29 -0.62 -0.61 -9.88
C LEU A 29 -1.35 0.72 -9.68
N GLY A 30 -1.01 1.73 -10.49
CA GLY A 30 -1.60 3.07 -10.41
C GLY A 30 -3.10 3.03 -10.71
N ASP A 31 -3.45 2.59 -11.91
CA ASP A 31 -4.84 2.41 -12.34
C ASP A 31 -5.63 1.51 -11.39
N ALA A 32 -4.97 0.47 -10.84
CA ALA A 32 -5.58 -0.42 -9.88
C ALA A 32 -5.97 0.32 -8.59
N GLY A 33 -5.06 1.14 -8.06
CA GLY A 33 -5.30 2.00 -6.90
C GLY A 33 -6.48 2.95 -7.13
N THR A 34 -6.49 3.67 -8.25
CA THR A 34 -7.61 4.54 -8.68
C THR A 34 -8.93 3.78 -8.72
N GLY A 35 -8.93 2.58 -9.31
CA GLY A 35 -10.11 1.73 -9.42
C GLY A 35 -10.63 1.26 -8.05
N VAL A 36 -9.75 0.92 -7.10
CA VAL A 36 -10.15 0.57 -5.73
C VAL A 36 -10.78 1.78 -5.03
N LEU A 37 -10.17 2.96 -5.11
CA LEU A 37 -10.72 4.19 -4.52
C LEU A 37 -12.06 4.59 -5.16
N THR A 38 -12.25 4.32 -6.45
CA THR A 38 -13.55 4.48 -7.13
C THR A 38 -14.63 3.58 -6.52
N VAL A 39 -14.29 2.31 -6.25
CA VAL A 39 -15.20 1.37 -5.58
C VAL A 39 -15.52 1.81 -4.15
N VAL A 40 -14.54 2.33 -3.42
CA VAL A 40 -14.74 2.90 -2.08
C VAL A 40 -15.74 4.05 -2.13
N SER A 41 -15.57 4.97 -3.08
CA SER A 41 -16.46 6.13 -3.29
C SER A 41 -17.93 5.71 -3.48
N ALA A 42 -18.15 4.69 -4.31
CA ALA A 42 -19.47 4.15 -4.56
C ALA A 42 -20.04 3.39 -3.33
N THR A 43 -19.20 2.62 -2.63
CA THR A 43 -19.58 1.94 -1.38
C THR A 43 -19.96 2.94 -0.30
N ASP A 44 -19.33 4.12 -0.32
CA ASP A 44 -19.62 5.14 0.66
C ASP A 44 -20.99 5.78 0.50
N SER A 45 -21.32 6.06 -0.76
CA SER A 45 -22.57 6.66 -1.20
C SER A 45 -23.74 5.68 -1.02
N GLU A 46 -23.51 4.38 -1.26
CA GLU A 46 -24.55 3.36 -1.23
C GLU A 46 -24.51 2.48 0.03
N ARG A 47 -25.33 2.84 1.03
CA ARG A 47 -25.41 2.08 2.31
C ARG A 47 -25.72 0.60 2.09
N THR A 48 -26.63 0.27 1.19
CA THR A 48 -27.04 -1.12 0.89
C THR A 48 -25.87 -1.94 0.38
N LEU A 49 -25.04 -1.36 -0.50
CA LEU A 49 -23.84 -2.01 -1.02
C LEU A 49 -22.84 -2.29 0.11
N ARG A 50 -22.58 -1.28 0.95
CA ARG A 50 -21.69 -1.42 2.12
C ARG A 50 -22.14 -2.54 3.06
N THR A 51 -23.45 -2.61 3.35
CA THR A 51 -24.01 -3.65 4.23
C THR A 51 -23.91 -5.04 3.61
N LEU A 52 -24.24 -5.18 2.32
CA LEU A 52 -24.13 -6.46 1.59
C LEU A 52 -22.69 -7.00 1.62
N TRP A 53 -21.71 -6.14 1.32
CA TRP A 53 -20.31 -6.56 1.26
C TRP A 53 -19.69 -6.81 2.64
N ALA A 54 -20.12 -6.09 3.68
CA ALA A 54 -19.67 -6.33 5.04
C ALA A 54 -20.31 -7.57 5.70
N ASP A 55 -21.41 -8.10 5.15
CA ASP A 55 -22.09 -9.27 5.71
C ASP A 55 -21.31 -10.57 5.42
N THR A 56 -20.87 -11.25 6.48
CA THR A 56 -20.14 -12.52 6.38
C THR A 56 -21.02 -13.71 5.99
N ALA A 57 -22.35 -13.60 6.11
CA ALA A 57 -23.28 -14.64 5.71
C ALA A 57 -23.57 -14.64 4.20
N THR A 58 -23.31 -13.51 3.53
CA THR A 58 -23.51 -13.39 2.08
C THR A 58 -22.46 -14.21 1.32
N PRO A 59 -22.85 -15.15 0.44
CA PRO A 59 -21.92 -15.99 -0.29
C PRO A 59 -20.98 -15.19 -1.21
N ARG A 60 -19.73 -15.67 -1.35
CA ARG A 60 -18.72 -15.06 -2.23
C ARG A 60 -19.22 -14.79 -3.64
N GLN A 61 -19.89 -15.77 -4.24
CA GLN A 61 -20.44 -15.65 -5.60
C GLN A 61 -21.43 -14.47 -5.75
N VAL A 62 -22.18 -14.14 -4.68
CA VAL A 62 -23.10 -12.99 -4.69
C VAL A 62 -22.32 -11.68 -4.62
N LYS A 63 -21.33 -11.59 -3.71
CA LYS A 63 -20.51 -10.38 -3.56
C LYS A 63 -19.72 -10.06 -4.84
N ASP A 64 -19.06 -11.08 -5.39
CA ASP A 64 -18.27 -10.98 -6.63
C ASP A 64 -19.18 -10.70 -7.83
N GLY A 65 -20.39 -11.26 -7.86
CA GLY A 65 -21.40 -10.96 -8.87
C GLY A 65 -21.82 -9.49 -8.88
N VAL A 66 -22.05 -8.90 -7.70
CA VAL A 66 -22.35 -7.47 -7.56
C VAL A 66 -21.16 -6.61 -7.99
N LEU A 67 -19.94 -6.99 -7.59
CA LEU A 67 -18.72 -6.31 -8.02
C LEU A 67 -18.59 -6.29 -9.56
N ALA A 68 -18.79 -7.43 -10.21
CA ALA A 68 -18.75 -7.55 -11.66
C ALA A 68 -19.86 -6.76 -12.34
N GLN A 69 -21.09 -6.80 -11.82
CA GLN A 69 -22.24 -6.13 -12.43
C GLN A 69 -22.15 -4.60 -12.32
N VAL A 70 -21.67 -4.07 -11.20
CA VAL A 70 -21.64 -2.63 -10.94
C VAL A 70 -20.37 -1.97 -11.49
N PHE A 71 -19.23 -2.65 -11.34
CA PHE A 71 -17.91 -2.07 -11.64
C PHE A 71 -17.15 -2.75 -12.78
N GLY A 72 -17.59 -3.92 -13.24
CA GLY A 72 -17.04 -4.72 -14.35
C GLY A 72 -15.88 -4.10 -15.13
N GLU A 73 -16.15 -3.57 -16.33
CA GLU A 73 -15.15 -2.93 -17.19
C GLU A 73 -14.83 -1.47 -16.80
N ARG A 74 -15.52 -0.92 -15.79
CA ARG A 74 -15.30 0.45 -15.32
C ARG A 74 -14.06 0.59 -14.44
N VAL A 75 -13.61 -0.51 -13.84
CA VAL A 75 -12.38 -0.55 -13.04
C VAL A 75 -11.47 -1.69 -13.52
N PRO A 76 -10.15 -1.53 -13.42
CA PRO A 76 -9.20 -2.56 -13.82
C PRO A 76 -9.43 -3.92 -13.15
N GLN A 77 -9.01 -4.99 -13.82
CA GLN A 77 -9.10 -6.35 -13.27
C GLN A 77 -8.39 -6.46 -11.91
N LEU A 78 -7.19 -5.89 -11.80
CA LEU A 78 -6.42 -5.89 -10.55
C LEU A 78 -7.18 -5.19 -9.41
N SER A 79 -7.91 -4.10 -9.67
CA SER A 79 -8.78 -3.47 -8.68
C SER A 79 -9.88 -4.42 -8.23
N ARG A 80 -10.54 -5.13 -9.17
CA ARG A 80 -11.60 -6.08 -8.84
C ARG A 80 -11.07 -7.25 -8.01
N ASP A 81 -9.88 -7.73 -8.30
CA ASP A 81 -9.25 -8.81 -7.56
C ASP A 81 -8.96 -8.40 -6.11
N VAL A 82 -8.39 -7.21 -5.92
CA VAL A 82 -8.14 -6.64 -4.58
C VAL A 82 -9.45 -6.38 -3.83
N VAL A 83 -10.45 -5.79 -4.47
CA VAL A 83 -11.77 -5.57 -3.85
C VAL A 83 -12.43 -6.89 -3.47
N SER A 84 -12.39 -7.89 -4.35
CA SER A 84 -12.90 -9.24 -4.09
C SER A 84 -12.24 -9.82 -2.84
N GLU A 85 -10.92 -9.71 -2.70
CA GLU A 85 -10.21 -10.20 -1.51
C GLU A 85 -10.73 -9.53 -0.23
N VAL A 86 -10.90 -8.21 -0.27
CA VAL A 86 -11.37 -7.44 0.89
C VAL A 86 -12.81 -7.78 1.25
N ILE A 87 -13.75 -7.77 0.30
CA ILE A 87 -15.19 -8.00 0.60
C ILE A 87 -15.47 -9.46 1.03
N ASN A 88 -14.58 -10.40 0.69
CA ASN A 88 -14.67 -11.79 1.10
C ASN A 88 -13.89 -12.11 2.39
N SER A 89 -13.15 -11.15 2.93
CA SER A 89 -12.47 -11.25 4.21
C SER A 89 -13.40 -10.99 5.40
N ARG A 90 -12.95 -11.39 6.61
CA ARG A 90 -13.74 -11.21 7.84
C ARG A 90 -13.41 -9.88 8.51
N TRP A 91 -14.39 -8.98 8.56
CA TRP A 91 -14.25 -7.68 9.21
C TRP A 91 -15.09 -7.61 10.48
N SER A 92 -14.60 -6.86 11.47
CA SER A 92 -15.33 -6.67 12.73
C SER A 92 -16.45 -5.64 12.61
N SER A 93 -16.35 -4.75 11.62
CA SER A 93 -17.36 -3.75 11.30
C SER A 93 -17.34 -3.41 9.80
N PRO A 94 -18.45 -2.91 9.23
CA PRO A 94 -18.44 -2.36 7.87
C PRO A 94 -17.49 -1.17 7.70
N GLY A 95 -17.22 -0.44 8.77
CA GLY A 95 -16.24 0.65 8.79
C GLY A 95 -14.82 0.13 8.61
N ASP A 96 -14.45 -0.94 9.31
CA ASP A 96 -13.12 -1.58 9.20
C ASP A 96 -12.87 -2.09 7.77
N MET A 97 -13.89 -2.64 7.10
CA MET A 97 -13.80 -3.04 5.69
C MET A 97 -13.60 -1.84 4.76
N SER A 98 -14.33 -0.75 4.99
CA SER A 98 -14.23 0.46 4.16
C SER A 98 -12.87 1.13 4.31
N GLU A 99 -12.34 1.17 5.54
CA GLU A 99 -10.99 1.65 5.85
C GLU A 99 -9.92 0.76 5.21
N ALA A 100 -10.11 -0.56 5.19
CA ALA A 100 -9.20 -1.47 4.52
C ALA A 100 -9.20 -1.33 2.99
N LEU A 101 -10.37 -1.11 2.37
CA LEU A 101 -10.45 -0.82 0.93
C LEU A 101 -9.75 0.52 0.60
N GLU A 102 -10.00 1.57 1.39
CA GLU A 102 -9.33 2.86 1.23
C GLU A 102 -7.81 2.71 1.33
N ALA A 103 -7.32 2.09 2.41
CA ALA A 103 -5.88 1.85 2.60
C ALA A 103 -5.26 0.99 1.49
N ALA A 104 -5.99 0.02 0.93
CA ALA A 104 -5.50 -0.78 -0.20
C ALA A 104 -5.35 0.04 -1.48
N GLY A 105 -6.31 0.94 -1.76
CA GLY A 105 -6.22 1.86 -2.90
C GLY A 105 -5.05 2.83 -2.76
N GLU A 106 -4.88 3.42 -1.57
CA GLU A 106 -3.74 4.30 -1.26
C GLU A 106 -2.40 3.56 -1.38
N GLU A 107 -2.29 2.35 -0.83
CA GLU A 107 -1.06 1.54 -0.90
C GLU A 107 -0.70 1.19 -2.35
N LEU A 108 -1.67 0.86 -3.22
CA LEU A 108 -1.43 0.59 -4.64
C LEU A 108 -0.92 1.82 -5.39
N LEU A 109 -1.43 3.00 -5.08
CA LEU A 109 -0.91 4.27 -5.61
C LEU A 109 0.53 4.51 -5.16
N PHE A 110 0.84 4.27 -3.88
CA PHE A 110 2.21 4.39 -3.36
C PHE A 110 3.15 3.33 -3.94
N MET A 111 2.67 2.10 -4.17
CA MET A 111 3.39 1.05 -4.89
C MET A 111 3.77 1.50 -6.30
N SER A 112 2.84 2.12 -7.03
CA SER A 112 3.10 2.68 -8.37
C SER A 112 4.13 3.82 -8.32
N ALA A 113 4.00 4.72 -7.33
CA ALA A 113 4.97 5.79 -7.12
C ALA A 113 6.37 5.24 -6.79
N GLU A 114 6.46 4.18 -5.99
CA GLU A 114 7.72 3.52 -5.66
C GLU A 114 8.38 2.88 -6.88
N LYS A 115 7.62 2.13 -7.70
CA LYS A 115 8.14 1.52 -8.94
C LYS A 115 8.67 2.55 -9.93
N THR A 116 8.13 3.77 -9.90
CA THR A 116 8.57 4.88 -10.77
C THR A 116 9.58 5.81 -10.10
N GLY A 117 10.03 5.50 -8.87
CA GLY A 117 11.01 6.31 -8.13
C GLY A 117 10.49 7.67 -7.66
N ARG A 118 9.17 7.86 -7.61
CA ARG A 118 8.49 9.12 -7.25
C ARG A 118 7.87 9.12 -5.86
N LEU A 119 7.96 8.03 -5.10
CA LEU A 119 7.38 7.93 -3.75
C LEU A 119 7.84 9.06 -2.81
N ASP A 120 9.13 9.39 -2.83
CA ASP A 120 9.70 10.48 -2.02
C ASP A 120 9.06 11.84 -2.34
N GLN A 121 8.82 12.10 -3.63
CA GLN A 121 8.16 13.33 -4.09
C GLN A 121 6.71 13.37 -3.63
N VAL A 122 5.96 12.26 -3.80
CA VAL A 122 4.56 12.16 -3.39
C VAL A 122 4.42 12.39 -1.88
N GLU A 123 5.28 11.77 -1.06
CA GLU A 123 5.27 11.98 0.39
C GLU A 123 5.51 13.45 0.77
N GLU A 124 6.52 14.09 0.15
CA GLU A 124 6.84 15.49 0.43
C GLU A 124 5.68 16.42 0.05
N GLU A 125 5.05 16.18 -1.11
CA GLU A 125 3.93 16.99 -1.59
C GLU A 125 2.69 16.84 -0.69
N LEU A 126 2.35 15.62 -0.26
CA LEU A 126 1.28 15.39 0.71
C LEU A 126 1.56 16.13 2.03
N PHE A 127 2.79 16.04 2.54
CA PHE A 127 3.19 16.75 3.76
C PHE A 127 3.11 18.27 3.59
N ARG A 128 3.57 18.80 2.45
CA ARG A 128 3.52 20.23 2.12
C ARG A 128 2.08 20.73 2.03
N PHE A 129 1.21 19.98 1.35
CA PHE A 129 -0.21 20.31 1.25
C PHE A 129 -0.89 20.29 2.62
N GLY A 130 -0.63 19.26 3.43
CA GLY A 130 -1.12 19.17 4.81
C GLY A 130 -0.71 20.37 5.69
N ARG A 131 0.53 20.85 5.55
CA ARG A 131 0.99 22.07 6.27
C ARG A 131 0.31 23.34 5.75
N SER A 132 0.16 23.49 4.44
CA SER A 132 -0.56 24.63 3.85
C SER A 132 -2.02 24.68 4.31
N LEU A 133 -2.65 23.51 4.43
CA LEU A 133 -4.01 23.37 4.93
C LEU A 133 -4.11 23.73 6.42
N ASP A 134 -3.21 23.22 7.26
CA ASP A 134 -3.16 23.56 8.69
C ASP A 134 -2.87 25.07 8.92
N ALA A 135 -2.18 25.73 7.98
CA ALA A 135 -1.94 27.17 8.00
C ALA A 135 -3.12 28.02 7.49
N SER A 136 -4.15 27.41 6.88
CA SER A 136 -5.32 28.09 6.31
C SER A 136 -6.63 27.58 6.93
N PRO A 137 -7.09 28.17 8.04
CA PRO A 137 -8.35 27.79 8.68
C PRO A 137 -9.56 27.92 7.75
N GLN A 138 -9.55 28.91 6.86
CA GLN A 138 -10.64 29.14 5.89
C GLN A 138 -10.75 27.99 4.88
N LEU A 139 -9.61 27.52 4.35
CA LEU A 139 -9.59 26.35 3.46
C LEU A 139 -10.04 25.10 4.20
N GLN A 140 -9.59 24.92 5.45
CA GLN A 140 -10.01 23.78 6.27
C GLN A 140 -11.52 23.78 6.53
N MET A 141 -12.12 24.96 6.79
CA MET A 141 -13.56 25.11 6.94
C MET A 141 -14.30 24.79 5.65
N ALA A 142 -13.86 25.33 4.51
CA ALA A 142 -14.48 25.06 3.21
C ALA A 142 -14.48 23.56 2.86
N LEU A 143 -13.38 22.86 3.13
CA LEU A 143 -13.28 21.42 2.86
C LEU A 143 -14.06 20.55 3.85
N THR A 144 -14.36 21.04 5.05
CA THR A 144 -15.09 20.26 6.07
C THR A 144 -16.56 20.66 6.22
N ASP A 145 -17.00 21.69 5.50
CA ASP A 145 -18.39 22.16 5.53
C ASP A 145 -19.35 21.10 4.98
N PRO A 146 -20.28 20.55 5.78
CA PRO A 146 -21.24 19.56 5.31
C PRO A 146 -22.26 20.11 4.31
N ALA A 147 -22.45 21.44 4.23
CA ALA A 147 -23.34 22.07 3.24
C ALA A 147 -22.70 22.16 1.85
N THR A 148 -21.38 22.05 1.77
CA THR A 148 -20.63 22.06 0.50
C THR A 148 -20.58 20.65 -0.07
N SER A 149 -20.96 20.50 -1.36
CA SER A 149 -20.99 19.21 -2.04
C SER A 149 -19.58 18.64 -2.23
N ALA A 150 -19.49 17.32 -2.45
CA ALA A 150 -18.21 16.66 -2.67
C ALA A 150 -17.50 17.23 -3.92
N GLU A 151 -18.26 17.49 -4.99
CA GLU A 151 -17.76 18.01 -6.27
C GLU A 151 -17.11 19.39 -6.12
N VAL A 152 -17.70 20.26 -5.29
CA VAL A 152 -17.12 21.58 -5.01
C VAL A 152 -15.83 21.44 -4.21
N LYS A 153 -15.78 20.53 -3.22
CA LYS A 153 -14.57 20.28 -2.42
C LYS A 153 -13.44 19.71 -3.26
N THR A 154 -13.74 18.74 -4.12
CA THR A 154 -12.77 18.15 -5.03
C THR A 154 -12.25 19.19 -6.01
N GLY A 155 -13.13 20.04 -6.58
CA GLY A 155 -12.72 21.12 -7.49
C GLY A 155 -11.80 22.16 -6.83
N ILE A 156 -12.07 22.54 -5.57
CA ILE A 156 -11.16 23.42 -4.82
C ILE A 156 -9.76 22.81 -4.70
N VAL A 157 -9.68 21.51 -4.41
CA VAL A 157 -8.38 20.83 -4.26
C VAL A 157 -7.70 20.66 -5.61
N GLU A 158 -8.44 20.31 -6.65
CA GLU A 158 -7.94 20.20 -8.04
C GLU A 158 -7.29 21.52 -8.48
N ASP A 159 -7.98 22.65 -8.33
CA ASP A 159 -7.44 23.99 -8.66
C ASP A 159 -6.16 24.34 -7.87
N LEU A 160 -6.04 23.84 -6.64
CA LEU A 160 -4.87 24.10 -5.79
C LEU A 160 -3.64 23.32 -6.23
N VAL A 161 -3.82 22.08 -6.69
CA VAL A 161 -2.74 21.14 -7.04
C VAL A 161 -2.43 21.09 -8.53
N ASP A 162 -3.31 21.62 -9.38
CA ASP A 162 -3.15 21.62 -10.83
C ASP A 162 -1.79 22.22 -11.26
N GLY A 163 -1.07 21.45 -12.06
CA GLY A 163 0.28 21.77 -12.55
C GLY A 163 1.38 21.91 -11.47
N LYS A 164 1.10 21.61 -10.20
CA LYS A 164 2.03 21.85 -9.06
C LYS A 164 2.42 20.59 -8.28
N ALA A 165 1.73 19.49 -8.50
CA ALA A 165 1.96 18.23 -7.81
C ALA A 165 2.07 17.06 -8.79
N ASP A 166 2.66 15.96 -8.34
CA ASP A 166 2.66 14.70 -9.08
C ASP A 166 1.20 14.25 -9.35
N PRO A 167 0.93 13.58 -10.49
CA PRO A 167 -0.39 13.04 -10.77
C PRO A 167 -0.96 12.17 -9.63
N ILE A 168 -0.12 11.33 -9.00
CA ILE A 168 -0.55 10.46 -7.90
C ILE A 168 -0.94 11.28 -6.67
N THR A 169 -0.15 12.31 -6.33
CA THR A 169 -0.46 13.24 -5.24
C THR A 169 -1.78 13.95 -5.50
N SER A 170 -1.96 14.45 -6.72
CA SER A 170 -3.16 15.21 -7.12
C SER A 170 -4.41 14.34 -6.99
N GLU A 171 -4.35 13.12 -7.53
CA GLU A 171 -5.42 12.15 -7.45
C GLU A 171 -5.79 11.81 -6.00
N LEU A 172 -4.78 11.53 -5.18
CA LEU A 172 -4.99 11.19 -3.77
C LEU A 172 -5.62 12.35 -2.99
N LEU A 173 -5.12 13.58 -3.18
CA LEU A 173 -5.68 14.76 -2.52
C LEU A 173 -7.12 15.05 -2.95
N VAL A 174 -7.42 14.91 -4.25
CA VAL A 174 -8.78 15.04 -4.78
C VAL A 174 -9.69 13.97 -4.18
N TYR A 175 -9.26 12.70 -4.18
CA TYR A 175 -10.03 11.61 -3.55
C TYR A 175 -10.33 11.91 -2.08
N LEU A 176 -9.32 12.28 -1.29
CA LEU A 176 -9.47 12.56 0.14
C LEU A 176 -10.45 13.72 0.40
N ALA A 177 -10.46 14.75 -0.45
CA ALA A 177 -11.37 15.89 -0.33
C ALA A 177 -12.85 15.50 -0.46
N GLY A 178 -13.15 14.51 -1.31
CA GLY A 178 -14.49 13.94 -1.48
C GLY A 178 -14.89 12.93 -0.39
N HIS A 179 -13.91 12.26 0.23
CA HIS A 179 -14.13 11.08 1.08
C HIS A 179 -13.71 11.26 2.54
N LEU A 180 -13.99 12.44 3.09
CA LEU A 180 -13.61 12.76 4.46
C LEU A 180 -14.36 11.95 5.52
N ARG A 181 -15.58 11.45 5.24
CA ARG A 181 -16.42 10.70 6.19
C ARG A 181 -16.56 11.41 7.57
N GLY A 182 -16.65 12.74 7.56
CA GLY A 182 -16.71 13.57 8.77
C GLY A 182 -15.36 13.82 9.47
N ARG A 183 -14.26 13.29 8.94
CA ARG A 183 -12.90 13.62 9.38
C ARG A 183 -12.48 14.99 8.87
N ARG A 184 -11.45 15.57 9.49
CA ARG A 184 -10.76 16.74 8.93
C ARG A 184 -9.86 16.30 7.78
N MET A 185 -9.77 17.11 6.74
CA MET A 185 -8.84 16.87 5.63
C MET A 185 -7.39 16.75 6.09
N SER A 186 -6.95 17.54 7.07
CA SER A 186 -5.59 17.42 7.61
C SER A 186 -5.35 16.11 8.37
N THR A 187 -6.38 15.51 8.96
CA THR A 187 -6.28 14.16 9.54
C THR A 187 -6.14 13.10 8.45
N ALA A 188 -6.93 13.22 7.38
CA ALA A 188 -6.89 12.28 6.26
C ALA A 188 -5.52 12.31 5.56
N ILE A 189 -4.99 13.50 5.27
CA ILE A 189 -3.64 13.67 4.72
C ILE A 189 -2.58 13.07 5.64
N LYS A 190 -2.67 13.31 6.97
CA LYS A 190 -1.72 12.73 7.93
C LYS A 190 -1.73 11.20 7.92
N GLN A 191 -2.89 10.58 7.74
CA GLN A 191 -3.02 9.12 7.62
C GLN A 191 -2.36 8.61 6.33
N ALA A 192 -2.67 9.24 5.20
CA ALA A 192 -2.07 8.90 3.91
C ALA A 192 -0.53 9.11 3.91
N SER A 193 -0.04 10.23 4.46
CA SER A 193 1.39 10.48 4.63
C SER A 193 2.05 9.45 5.56
N ALA A 194 1.36 8.99 6.60
CA ALA A 194 1.89 7.93 7.46
C ALA A 194 2.00 6.59 6.70
N LEU A 195 1.05 6.27 5.83
CA LEU A 195 1.10 5.08 4.98
C LEU A 195 2.27 5.17 3.98
N ALA A 196 2.41 6.30 3.28
CA ALA A 196 3.54 6.58 2.39
C ALA A 196 4.90 6.48 3.14
N ALA A 197 4.99 7.06 4.33
CA ALA A 197 6.19 7.02 5.16
C ALA A 197 6.52 5.60 5.63
N VAL A 198 5.52 4.81 6.03
CA VAL A 198 5.72 3.39 6.38
C VAL A 198 6.31 2.65 5.19
N ARG A 199 5.78 2.87 3.98
CA ARG A 199 6.27 2.25 2.75
C ARG A 199 7.69 2.68 2.39
N ARG A 200 7.97 3.99 2.42
CA ARG A 200 9.31 4.55 2.16
C ARG A 200 10.35 4.06 3.16
N ASN A 201 9.98 3.93 4.43
CA ASN A 201 10.88 3.46 5.48
C ASN A 201 11.12 1.94 5.44
N ARG A 202 10.53 1.21 4.49
CA ARG A 202 10.90 -0.19 4.24
C ARG A 202 12.26 -0.23 3.58
N ILE A 203 13.14 -1.04 4.15
CA ILE A 203 14.46 -1.29 3.59
C ILE A 203 14.33 -2.44 2.61
N VAL A 204 14.70 -2.24 1.35
CA VAL A 204 14.80 -3.37 0.40
C VAL A 204 16.15 -4.05 0.61
N ALA A 205 16.12 -5.36 0.89
CA ALA A 205 17.26 -6.25 0.94
C ALA A 205 17.24 -7.16 -0.29
N GLU A 206 18.19 -6.99 -1.20
CA GLU A 206 18.41 -7.92 -2.31
C GLU A 206 19.15 -9.15 -1.80
N VAL A 207 18.57 -10.32 -1.93
CA VAL A 207 19.14 -11.58 -1.45
C VAL A 207 19.46 -12.47 -2.62
N ARG A 208 20.74 -12.80 -2.78
CA ARG A 208 21.19 -13.82 -3.73
C ARG A 208 21.34 -15.15 -3.00
N SER A 209 20.69 -16.18 -3.54
CA SER A 209 20.69 -17.52 -2.97
C SER A 209 21.01 -18.56 -4.05
N ALA A 210 21.72 -19.61 -3.68
CA ALA A 210 22.02 -20.75 -4.54
C ALA A 210 20.75 -21.52 -4.96
N ALA A 211 19.70 -21.46 -4.14
CA ALA A 211 18.42 -22.13 -4.35
C ALA A 211 17.26 -21.19 -4.01
N ALA A 212 16.09 -21.46 -4.61
CA ALA A 212 14.87 -20.73 -4.27
C ALA A 212 14.55 -20.88 -2.77
N LEU A 213 14.25 -19.76 -2.12
CA LEU A 213 13.84 -19.74 -0.73
C LEU A 213 12.32 -19.97 -0.65
N ASP A 214 11.90 -20.83 0.28
CA ASP A 214 10.49 -20.98 0.62
C ASP A 214 9.97 -19.78 1.45
N GLU A 215 8.66 -19.61 1.55
CA GLU A 215 8.11 -18.44 2.26
C GLU A 215 8.43 -18.42 3.76
N SER A 216 8.59 -19.58 4.38
CA SER A 216 9.01 -19.64 5.78
C SER A 216 10.45 -19.14 5.97
N GLN A 217 11.32 -19.38 4.98
CA GLN A 217 12.69 -18.90 4.95
C GLN A 217 12.74 -17.40 4.67
N LYS A 218 11.95 -16.89 3.70
CA LYS A 218 11.86 -15.46 3.42
C LYS A 218 11.37 -14.68 4.63
N GLN A 219 10.31 -15.12 5.30
CA GLN A 219 9.79 -14.47 6.51
C GLN A 219 10.80 -14.46 7.66
N ARG A 220 11.52 -15.57 7.88
CA ARG A 220 12.58 -15.62 8.90
C ARG A 220 13.74 -14.67 8.56
N LEU A 221 14.12 -14.59 7.29
CA LEU A 221 15.19 -13.70 6.84
C LEU A 221 14.78 -12.23 6.97
N ALA A 222 13.57 -11.89 6.56
CA ALA A 222 13.00 -10.56 6.74
C ALA A 222 12.98 -10.18 8.23
N ALA A 223 12.45 -11.04 9.11
CA ALA A 223 12.41 -10.78 10.54
C ALA A 223 13.81 -10.59 11.15
N ALA A 224 14.80 -11.39 10.72
CA ALA A 224 16.18 -11.25 11.18
C ALA A 224 16.81 -9.93 10.73
N LEU A 225 16.63 -9.55 9.45
CA LEU A 225 17.17 -8.31 8.91
C LEU A 225 16.46 -7.08 9.50
N SER A 226 15.14 -7.15 9.71
CA SER A 226 14.36 -6.12 10.41
C SER A 226 14.86 -5.92 11.84
N GLY A 227 15.17 -7.01 12.55
CA GLY A 227 15.76 -6.95 13.89
C GLY A 227 17.13 -6.29 13.94
N ILE A 228 17.95 -6.47 12.90
CA ILE A 228 19.28 -5.83 12.79
C ILE A 228 19.15 -4.34 12.46
N ARG A 229 18.22 -3.98 11.57
CA ARG A 229 18.10 -2.61 11.03
C ARG A 229 17.13 -1.70 11.79
N GLY A 230 16.29 -2.26 12.65
CA GLY A 230 15.26 -1.52 13.38
C GLY A 230 14.17 -0.92 12.48
N ARG A 231 14.05 -1.41 11.24
CA ARG A 231 13.05 -1.03 10.24
C ARG A 231 12.57 -2.28 9.51
N ASP A 232 11.37 -2.26 8.96
CA ASP A 232 10.86 -3.40 8.20
C ASP A 232 11.70 -3.60 6.92
N VAL A 233 12.21 -4.82 6.74
CA VAL A 233 13.03 -5.20 5.59
C VAL A 233 12.22 -6.05 4.62
N LEU A 234 12.04 -5.56 3.40
CA LEU A 234 11.52 -6.33 2.29
C LEU A 234 12.65 -7.16 1.67
N VAL A 235 12.43 -8.47 1.54
CA VAL A 235 13.46 -9.40 1.07
C VAL A 235 13.16 -9.79 -0.38
N ASN A 236 13.90 -9.21 -1.32
CA ASN A 236 13.80 -9.59 -2.73
C ASN A 236 14.82 -10.70 -3.04
N VAL A 237 14.35 -11.92 -3.30
CA VAL A 237 15.22 -13.09 -3.50
C VAL A 237 15.46 -13.35 -4.98
N THR A 238 16.72 -13.29 -5.40
CA THR A 238 17.17 -13.71 -6.73
C THR A 238 17.96 -15.02 -6.61
N VAL A 239 17.61 -16.02 -7.42
CA VAL A 239 18.36 -17.28 -7.48
C VAL A 239 19.58 -17.09 -8.37
N ASP A 240 20.77 -17.20 -7.81
CA ASP A 240 22.05 -17.04 -8.50
C ASP A 240 22.88 -18.34 -8.37
N PRO A 241 22.99 -19.14 -9.45
CA PRO A 241 23.73 -20.40 -9.44
C PRO A 241 25.25 -20.23 -9.17
N THR A 242 25.78 -19.01 -9.23
CA THR A 242 27.20 -18.74 -8.92
C THR A 242 27.48 -18.76 -7.42
N VAL A 243 26.43 -18.65 -6.59
CA VAL A 243 26.52 -18.81 -5.14
C VAL A 243 26.64 -20.30 -4.83
N VAL A 244 27.83 -20.74 -4.39
CA VAL A 244 28.14 -22.15 -4.09
C VAL A 244 27.36 -22.67 -2.87
N GLY A 245 26.92 -21.77 -1.99
CA GLY A 245 26.06 -22.08 -0.84
C GLY A 245 25.98 -20.93 0.16
N GLY A 246 24.86 -20.84 0.88
CA GLY A 246 24.55 -19.73 1.78
C GLY A 246 23.73 -18.62 1.10
N ILE A 247 23.70 -17.44 1.73
CA ILE A 247 22.97 -16.27 1.24
C ILE A 247 23.91 -15.06 1.20
N GLU A 248 23.82 -14.27 0.15
CA GLU A 248 24.40 -12.93 0.08
C GLU A 248 23.24 -11.94 0.16
N VAL A 249 23.32 -10.98 1.09
CA VAL A 249 22.27 -9.98 1.31
C VAL A 249 22.85 -8.59 1.07
N ARG A 250 22.28 -7.82 0.16
CA ARG A 250 22.65 -6.42 -0.11
C ARG A 250 21.54 -5.49 0.34
N ILE A 251 21.90 -4.48 1.14
CA ILE A 251 21.01 -3.46 1.66
C ILE A 251 21.61 -2.09 1.33
N GLY A 252 21.08 -1.41 0.32
CA GLY A 252 21.71 -0.19 -0.20
C GLY A 252 23.17 -0.46 -0.61
N ASP A 253 24.11 0.23 0.01
CA ASP A 253 25.56 0.07 -0.23
C ASP A 253 26.23 -0.99 0.65
N GLU A 254 25.49 -1.62 1.57
CA GLU A 254 26.04 -2.58 2.52
C GLU A 254 25.81 -4.02 2.05
N LEU A 255 26.90 -4.80 1.96
CA LEU A 255 26.87 -6.21 1.60
C LEU A 255 27.11 -7.08 2.84
N ILE A 256 26.10 -7.86 3.21
CA ILE A 256 26.19 -8.92 4.21
C ILE A 256 26.38 -10.25 3.48
N ASP A 257 27.64 -10.66 3.34
CA ASP A 257 28.01 -11.92 2.70
C ASP A 257 28.01 -13.07 3.72
N GLY A 258 26.93 -13.86 3.72
CA GLY A 258 26.78 -15.09 4.48
C GLY A 258 27.13 -16.36 3.71
N THR A 259 27.84 -16.26 2.57
CA THR A 259 28.17 -17.41 1.72
C THR A 259 29.17 -18.36 2.38
N LEU A 260 29.12 -19.63 1.98
CA LEU A 260 30.04 -20.66 2.42
C LEU A 260 31.48 -20.33 2.03
N SER A 261 31.68 -19.73 0.85
CA SER A 261 32.97 -19.25 0.36
C SER A 261 33.61 -18.26 1.34
N ASN A 262 32.85 -17.26 1.81
CA ASN A 262 33.34 -16.27 2.76
C ASN A 262 33.65 -16.90 4.14
N ARG A 263 32.82 -17.84 4.62
CA ARG A 263 33.09 -18.56 5.88
C ARG A 263 34.38 -19.39 5.82
N ILE A 264 34.67 -20.04 4.70
CA ILE A 264 35.91 -20.80 4.51
C ILE A 264 37.12 -19.87 4.46
N GLU A 265 37.02 -18.73 3.75
CA GLU A 265 38.10 -17.74 3.74
C GLU A 265 38.39 -17.18 5.13
N GLN A 266 37.38 -16.81 5.91
CA GLN A 266 37.55 -16.29 7.26
C GLN A 266 38.19 -17.33 8.20
N ALA A 267 37.79 -18.60 8.10
CA ALA A 267 38.41 -19.68 8.85
C ALA A 267 39.89 -19.85 8.47
N ARG A 268 40.21 -19.80 7.17
CA ARG A 268 41.59 -19.89 6.68
C ARG A 268 42.46 -18.76 7.21
N ARG A 269 41.97 -17.51 7.16
CA ARG A 269 42.68 -16.32 7.68
C ARG A 269 42.97 -16.43 9.18
N ARG A 270 42.02 -16.94 9.98
CA ARG A 270 42.22 -17.16 11.44
C ARG A 270 43.21 -18.26 11.78
N LEU A 271 43.46 -19.19 10.85
CA LEU A 271 44.46 -20.25 11.02
C LEU A 271 45.86 -19.83 10.54
N THR A 272 45.97 -18.68 9.85
CA THR A 272 47.25 -18.13 9.37
C THR A 272 47.73 -16.91 10.16
N SER A 273 46.95 -16.42 11.13
CA SER A 273 47.34 -15.42 12.13
C SER A 273 47.66 -16.06 13.47
#